data_AF-A0A848UTQ4-F1
#
_entry.id   AF-A0A848UTQ4-F1
#
_cell.length_a   1.000
_cell.length_b   1.000
_cell.length_c   1.000
_cell.angle_alpha   90.00
_cell.angle_beta   90.00
_cell.angle_gamma   90.00
#
_symmetry.space_group_name_H-M   'P 1'
#
loop_
_entity.id
_entity.type
_entity.pdbx_description
1 polymer ?
#
loop_
_entity_poly.entity_id
_entity_poly.type
_entity_poly.pdbx_seq_one_letter_code
_entity_poly.pdbx_strand_id
1 'polypeptide(L)'
;SNADLVKQWGLVHRETFFLIWAVVALLIGIYLLGKIKFPHDSPMQKIKPIRVVLALVFIGFSVYLFPGVMKKPTWDHGLLAGFPPPKFYSWYEQESKCPLNLDCVKDFDIALEKAQVSDKPIFVDFTGWACVNCRRMEENVWIDDDVYELLSNEYEVVSLYVDDKRELPEADRGAVEFEYGDGEKKLKAINTIGDRWAALEILSFENSTQPLYAVLSPDGTLMTPPVGYTPDAEQYAEWLKCSLEAYGDYQKEK
;
A
#
# COMPACT_ATOMS: atom_id res chain seq x y z
N SER A 1 -11.80 5.01 -1.47
CA SER A 1 -11.90 5.71 -2.78
C SER A 1 -10.51 5.71 -3.38
N ASN A 2 -10.25 4.87 -4.38
CA ASN A 2 -8.91 4.78 -4.97
C ASN A 2 -8.49 6.10 -5.63
N ALA A 3 -9.46 6.83 -6.21
CA ALA A 3 -9.23 8.14 -6.79
C ALA A 3 -8.68 9.16 -5.77
N ASP A 4 -9.24 9.20 -4.56
CA ASP A 4 -8.77 10.12 -3.50
C ASP A 4 -7.32 9.81 -3.11
N LEU A 5 -6.98 8.52 -2.95
CA LEU A 5 -5.64 8.08 -2.58
C LEU A 5 -4.63 8.38 -3.68
N VAL A 6 -4.96 8.04 -4.92
CA VAL A 6 -4.07 8.23 -6.07
C VAL A 6 -3.85 9.71 -6.39
N LYS A 7 -4.88 10.55 -6.21
CA LYS A 7 -4.79 12.01 -6.43
C LYS A 7 -4.35 12.79 -5.19
N GLN A 8 -4.24 12.13 -4.04
CA GLN A 8 -3.86 12.74 -2.75
C GLN A 8 -4.73 13.97 -2.41
N TRP A 9 -6.06 13.88 -2.61
CA TRP A 9 -6.97 14.98 -2.33
C TRP A 9 -7.23 15.19 -0.83
N GLY A 10 -6.99 14.18 0.02
CA GLY A 10 -7.20 14.28 1.46
C GLY A 10 -8.67 14.23 1.89
N LEU A 11 -9.58 13.68 1.09
CA LEU A 11 -11.01 13.63 1.42
C LEU A 11 -11.37 12.35 2.19
N VAL A 12 -10.83 11.21 1.79
CA VAL A 12 -11.22 9.89 2.28
C VAL A 12 -10.05 9.22 3.00
N HIS A 13 -9.63 9.84 4.10
CA HIS A 13 -8.70 9.25 5.07
C HIS A 13 -9.22 7.89 5.58
N ARG A 14 -8.32 7.07 6.15
CA ARG A 14 -8.65 5.74 6.65
C ARG A 14 -9.84 5.77 7.62
N GLU A 15 -9.88 6.73 8.53
CA GLU A 15 -10.98 6.89 9.49
C GLU A 15 -12.28 7.34 8.82
N THR A 16 -12.20 8.25 7.83
CA THR A 16 -13.37 8.65 7.01
C THR A 16 -13.97 7.41 6.34
N PHE A 17 -13.11 6.56 5.80
CA PHE A 17 -13.51 5.34 5.13
C PHE A 17 -14.24 4.39 6.08
N PHE A 18 -13.66 4.09 7.24
CA PHE A 18 -14.31 3.24 8.25
C PHE A 18 -15.63 3.85 8.75
N LEU A 19 -15.67 5.16 8.99
CA LEU A 19 -16.86 5.85 9.47
C LEU A 19 -18.02 5.75 8.46
N ILE A 20 -17.76 6.05 7.18
CA ILE A 20 -18.78 5.95 6.12
C ILE A 20 -19.33 4.53 6.05
N TRP A 21 -18.45 3.51 6.02
CA TRP A 21 -18.88 2.12 5.91
C TRP A 21 -19.61 1.62 7.17
N ALA A 22 -19.17 2.01 8.35
CA ALA A 22 -19.85 1.67 9.60
C ALA A 22 -21.26 2.28 9.64
N VAL A 23 -21.41 3.55 9.26
CA VAL A 23 -22.71 4.23 9.19
C VAL A 23 -23.61 3.60 8.14
N VAL A 24 -23.11 3.35 6.93
CA VAL A 24 -23.89 2.70 5.86
C VAL A 24 -24.36 1.31 6.29
N ALA A 25 -23.48 0.49 6.87
CA ALA A 25 -23.83 -0.84 7.37
C ALA A 25 -24.90 -0.76 8.48
N LEU A 26 -24.79 0.19 9.40
CA LEU A 26 -25.78 0.41 10.45
C LEU A 26 -27.14 0.81 9.87
N LEU A 27 -27.16 1.74 8.92
CA LEU A 27 -28.38 2.20 8.25
C LEU A 27 -29.06 1.08 7.47
N ILE A 28 -28.28 0.21 6.80
CA ILE A 28 -28.81 -1.00 6.14
C ILE A 28 -29.45 -1.93 7.19
N GLY A 29 -28.79 -2.17 8.32
CA GLY A 29 -29.34 -2.96 9.42
C GLY A 29 -30.67 -2.41 9.94
N ILE A 30 -30.73 -1.11 10.22
CA ILE A 30 -31.94 -0.39 10.68
C ILE A 30 -33.05 -0.44 9.62
N TYR A 31 -32.70 -0.28 8.34
CA TYR A 31 -33.62 -0.40 7.21
C TYR A 31 -34.23 -1.80 7.11
N LEU A 32 -33.43 -2.85 7.25
CA LEU A 32 -33.89 -4.24 7.20
C LEU A 32 -34.85 -4.58 8.35
N LEU A 33 -34.71 -3.92 9.51
CA LEU A 33 -35.65 -3.98 10.63
C LEU A 33 -36.94 -3.15 10.41
N GLY A 34 -37.05 -2.44 9.28
CA GLY A 34 -38.22 -1.64 8.91
C GLY A 34 -38.37 -0.34 9.69
N LYS A 35 -37.32 0.14 10.35
CA LYS A 35 -37.32 1.42 11.09
C LYS A 35 -37.10 2.62 10.16
N ILE A 36 -36.47 2.40 9.01
CA ILE A 36 -36.35 3.36 7.91
C ILE A 36 -37.19 2.82 6.75
N LYS A 37 -37.93 3.70 6.07
CA LYS A 37 -38.76 3.36 4.91
C LYS A 37 -38.61 4.44 3.84
N PHE A 38 -38.38 4.05 2.60
CA PHE A 38 -38.35 4.96 1.46
C PHE A 38 -39.75 5.14 0.85
N PRO A 39 -40.01 6.26 0.14
CA PRO A 39 -41.33 6.55 -0.45
C PRO A 39 -41.88 5.46 -1.37
N HIS A 40 -41.01 4.71 -2.03
CA HIS A 40 -41.37 3.65 -2.98
C HIS A 40 -41.42 2.25 -2.35
N ASP A 41 -41.21 2.12 -1.04
CA ASP A 41 -41.27 0.82 -0.37
C ASP A 41 -42.73 0.37 -0.15
N SER A 42 -43.00 -0.88 -0.52
CA SER A 42 -44.27 -1.52 -0.18
C SER A 42 -44.49 -1.57 1.34
N PRO A 43 -45.72 -1.42 1.84
CA PRO A 43 -46.01 -1.50 3.27
C PRO A 43 -45.57 -2.85 3.86
N MET A 44 -44.75 -2.79 4.91
CA MET A 44 -44.26 -3.98 5.62
C MET A 44 -45.29 -4.44 6.65
N GLN A 45 -46.00 -5.53 6.37
CA GLN A 45 -46.95 -6.12 7.32
C GLN A 45 -46.28 -6.94 8.42
N LYS A 46 -45.20 -7.69 8.09
CA LYS A 46 -44.42 -8.52 9.03
C LYS A 46 -42.95 -8.57 8.62
N ILE A 47 -42.05 -8.53 9.61
CA ILE A 47 -40.61 -8.70 9.38
C ILE A 47 -40.33 -10.20 9.22
N LYS A 48 -39.83 -10.61 8.04
CA LYS A 48 -39.43 -12.00 7.80
C LYS A 48 -38.17 -12.35 8.61
N PRO A 49 -38.03 -13.58 9.14
CA PRO A 49 -36.84 -13.99 9.90
C PRO A 49 -35.52 -13.74 9.15
N ILE A 50 -35.49 -13.97 7.84
CA ILE A 50 -34.31 -13.70 7.00
C ILE A 50 -33.86 -12.23 7.05
N ARG A 51 -34.79 -11.27 7.14
CA ARG A 51 -34.45 -9.85 7.28
C ARG A 51 -33.84 -9.56 8.64
N VAL A 52 -34.30 -10.22 9.69
CA VAL A 52 -33.72 -10.08 11.03
C VAL A 52 -32.28 -10.61 11.04
N VAL A 53 -32.04 -11.79 10.46
CA VAL A 53 -30.69 -12.35 10.35
C VAL A 53 -29.77 -11.42 9.56
N LEU A 54 -30.20 -10.95 8.37
CA LEU A 54 -29.42 -10.01 7.58
C LEU A 54 -29.17 -8.69 8.32
N ALA A 55 -30.17 -8.16 9.03
CA ALA A 55 -30.01 -6.96 9.83
C ALA A 55 -28.93 -7.14 10.92
N LEU A 56 -28.95 -8.27 11.63
CA LEU A 56 -27.95 -8.60 12.64
C LEU A 56 -26.54 -8.73 12.05
N VAL A 57 -26.41 -9.30 10.85
CA VAL A 57 -25.11 -9.37 10.14
C VAL A 57 -24.59 -7.96 9.82
N PHE A 58 -25.42 -7.08 9.27
CA PHE A 58 -25.01 -5.71 8.94
C PHE A 58 -24.71 -4.86 10.19
N ILE A 59 -25.50 -5.03 11.26
CA ILE A 59 -25.23 -4.36 12.55
C ILE A 59 -23.93 -4.89 13.16
N GLY A 60 -23.72 -6.21 13.16
CA GLY A 60 -22.48 -6.82 13.64
C GLY A 60 -21.27 -6.36 12.84
N PHE A 61 -21.39 -6.26 11.52
CA PHE A 61 -20.36 -5.71 10.65
C PHE A 61 -20.08 -4.23 10.94
N SER A 62 -21.12 -3.42 11.16
CA SER A 62 -20.97 -2.02 11.58
C SER A 62 -20.20 -1.90 12.89
N VAL A 63 -20.53 -2.74 13.89
CA VAL A 63 -19.81 -2.80 15.17
C VAL A 63 -18.34 -3.17 14.93
N TYR A 64 -18.07 -4.19 14.12
CA TYR A 64 -16.70 -4.60 13.76
C TYR A 64 -15.88 -3.47 13.12
N LEU A 65 -16.48 -2.66 12.24
CA LEU A 65 -15.80 -1.54 11.57
C LEU A 65 -15.52 -0.34 12.47
N PHE A 66 -16.34 -0.13 13.50
CA PHE A 66 -16.38 1.14 14.23
C PHE A 66 -15.03 1.52 14.89
N PRO A 67 -14.25 0.59 15.49
CA PRO A 67 -12.95 0.95 16.05
C PRO A 67 -11.92 1.41 15.02
N GLY A 68 -12.11 1.12 13.73
CA GLY A 68 -11.25 1.63 12.65
C GLY A 68 -11.29 3.16 12.49
N VAL A 69 -12.21 3.85 13.16
CA VAL A 69 -12.28 5.33 13.22
C VAL A 69 -11.41 5.89 14.37
N MET A 70 -11.10 5.06 15.36
CA MET A 70 -10.36 5.49 16.57
C MET A 70 -8.86 5.57 16.30
N LYS A 71 -8.16 6.49 16.98
CA LYS A 71 -6.68 6.60 16.90
C LYS A 71 -5.97 5.29 17.27
N LYS A 72 -6.50 4.58 18.26
CA LYS A 72 -6.06 3.25 18.68
C LYS A 72 -7.27 2.31 18.61
N PRO A 73 -7.45 1.57 17.51
CA PRO A 73 -8.52 0.60 17.39
C PRO A 73 -8.46 -0.42 18.52
N THR A 74 -9.63 -0.82 19.05
CA THR A 74 -9.73 -1.84 20.11
C THR A 74 -9.44 -3.26 19.61
N TRP A 75 -9.46 -3.48 18.30
CA TRP A 75 -9.06 -4.72 17.64
C TRP A 75 -8.52 -4.45 16.24
N ASP A 76 -7.80 -5.44 15.69
CA ASP A 76 -7.29 -5.41 14.33
C ASP A 76 -8.41 -5.69 13.31
N HIS A 77 -8.26 -5.14 12.10
CA HIS A 77 -9.23 -5.28 11.01
C HIS A 77 -8.72 -6.21 9.89
N GLY A 78 -7.89 -7.21 10.20
CA GLY A 78 -7.20 -8.07 9.23
C GLY A 78 -8.10 -8.79 8.23
N LEU A 79 -9.39 -9.02 8.55
CA LEU A 79 -10.37 -9.54 7.55
C LEU A 79 -10.59 -8.58 6.37
N LEU A 80 -10.23 -7.32 6.54
CA LEU A 80 -10.30 -6.27 5.53
C LEU A 80 -8.91 -5.89 5.02
N ALA A 81 -7.87 -6.64 5.38
CA ALA A 81 -6.51 -6.32 4.99
C ALA A 81 -6.40 -6.15 3.47
N GLY A 82 -5.82 -5.04 3.06
CA GLY A 82 -5.72 -4.68 1.65
C GLY A 82 -6.75 -3.68 1.12
N PHE A 83 -7.89 -3.49 1.81
CA PHE A 83 -9.01 -2.70 1.29
C PHE A 83 -9.09 -1.26 1.83
N PRO A 84 -8.89 -1.01 3.14
CA PRO A 84 -8.84 0.35 3.66
C PRO A 84 -7.63 1.13 3.11
N PRO A 85 -7.70 2.47 3.11
CA PRO A 85 -6.53 3.32 2.92
C PRO A 85 -5.36 2.93 3.83
N PRO A 86 -4.09 3.21 3.44
CA PRO A 86 -2.93 2.95 4.28
C PRO A 86 -3.06 3.53 5.70
N LYS A 87 -2.47 2.88 6.70
CA LYS A 87 -2.53 3.33 8.11
C LYS A 87 -2.00 4.77 8.29
N PHE A 88 -0.99 5.16 7.51
CA PHE A 88 -0.43 6.50 7.56
C PHE A 88 -1.25 7.58 6.80
N TYR A 89 -2.29 7.19 6.04
CA TYR A 89 -3.24 8.11 5.41
C TYR A 89 -4.43 8.36 6.35
N SER A 90 -4.15 9.10 7.42
CA SER A 90 -5.01 9.22 8.60
C SER A 90 -5.35 10.68 8.92
N TRP A 91 -6.46 10.91 9.62
CA TRP A 91 -6.75 12.18 10.28
C TRP A 91 -5.77 12.51 11.40
N TYR A 92 -5.25 11.47 12.05
CA TYR A 92 -4.35 11.61 13.17
C TYR A 92 -2.94 11.86 12.66
N GLU A 93 -2.21 12.72 13.37
CA GLU A 93 -0.79 12.93 13.12
C GLU A 93 -0.03 11.61 13.28
N GLN A 94 0.79 11.31 12.28
CA GLN A 94 1.63 10.11 12.20
C GLN A 94 3.08 10.53 12.28
N GLU A 95 3.90 9.70 12.92
CA GLU A 95 5.34 9.95 13.06
C GLU A 95 6.06 9.84 11.71
N SER A 96 5.56 8.98 10.82
CA SER A 96 6.07 8.81 9.47
C SER A 96 4.92 8.67 8.46
N LYS A 97 5.20 9.03 7.21
CA LYS A 97 4.28 8.87 6.07
C LYS A 97 4.47 7.52 5.36
N CYS A 98 5.09 6.57 6.05
CA CYS A 98 5.46 5.25 5.56
C CYS A 98 4.68 4.15 6.28
N PRO A 99 4.60 2.95 5.67
CA PRO A 99 4.05 1.79 6.35
C PRO A 99 4.76 1.54 7.68
N LEU A 100 3.98 1.19 8.71
CA LEU A 100 4.47 0.79 10.04
C LEU A 100 5.39 1.80 10.75
N ASN A 101 5.26 3.08 10.41
CA ASN A 101 6.12 4.16 10.90
C ASN A 101 7.62 3.95 10.59
N LEU A 102 7.96 3.15 9.58
CA LEU A 102 9.35 3.02 9.12
C LEU A 102 9.91 4.39 8.70
N ASP A 103 11.21 4.60 8.89
CA ASP A 103 11.92 5.71 8.26
C ASP A 103 12.11 5.38 6.78
N CYS A 104 11.17 5.83 5.96
CA CYS A 104 11.25 5.64 4.52
C CYS A 104 11.15 6.96 3.76
N VAL A 105 11.71 6.96 2.56
CA VAL A 105 11.55 8.04 1.60
C VAL A 105 10.68 7.59 0.43
N LYS A 106 10.18 8.55 -0.36
CA LYS A 106 9.33 8.30 -1.54
C LYS A 106 9.98 8.77 -2.84
N ASP A 107 11.28 9.04 -2.76
CA ASP A 107 12.12 9.48 -3.87
C ASP A 107 13.39 8.64 -3.86
N PHE A 108 13.69 8.05 -5.01
CA PHE A 108 14.82 7.14 -5.17
C PHE A 108 16.17 7.86 -5.06
N ASP A 109 16.28 9.10 -5.52
CA ASP A 109 17.54 9.84 -5.49
C ASP A 109 17.91 10.18 -4.03
N ILE A 110 16.91 10.55 -3.22
CA ILE A 110 17.09 10.75 -1.78
C ILE A 110 17.48 9.44 -1.08
N ALA A 111 16.89 8.31 -1.47
CA ALA A 111 17.22 7.01 -0.90
C ALA A 111 18.68 6.63 -1.19
N LEU A 112 19.16 6.92 -2.40
CA LEU A 112 20.54 6.70 -2.81
C LEU A 112 21.52 7.52 -1.97
N GLU A 113 21.23 8.81 -1.78
CA GLU A 113 22.04 9.69 -0.94
C GLU A 113 22.08 9.21 0.52
N LYS A 114 20.93 8.83 1.09
CA LYS A 114 20.87 8.29 2.46
C LYS A 114 21.70 7.01 2.59
N ALA A 115 21.55 6.08 1.65
CA ALA A 115 22.25 4.80 1.65
C ALA A 115 23.77 4.93 1.52
N GLN A 116 24.25 5.91 0.76
CA GLN A 116 25.68 6.21 0.67
C GLN A 116 26.25 6.75 1.99
N VAL A 117 25.45 7.48 2.76
CA VAL A 117 25.87 8.03 4.06
C VAL A 117 25.78 6.99 5.17
N SER A 118 24.73 6.16 5.17
CA SER A 118 24.50 5.14 6.20
C SER A 118 25.21 3.81 5.94
N ASP A 119 25.78 3.63 4.74
CA ASP A 119 26.41 2.38 4.27
C ASP A 119 25.49 1.17 4.40
N LYS A 120 24.21 1.37 4.04
CA LYS A 120 23.16 0.35 4.04
C LYS A 120 22.66 0.08 2.63
N PRO A 121 22.23 -1.15 2.31
CA PRO A 121 21.53 -1.42 1.07
C PRO A 121 20.17 -0.70 1.03
N ILE A 122 19.73 -0.39 -0.17
CA ILE A 122 18.44 0.26 -0.45
C ILE A 122 17.40 -0.83 -0.67
N PHE A 123 16.38 -0.86 0.16
CA PHE A 123 15.19 -1.67 -0.06
C PHE A 123 14.16 -0.86 -0.85
N VAL A 124 13.91 -1.27 -2.10
CA VAL A 124 12.98 -0.62 -3.02
C VAL A 124 11.65 -1.36 -3.04
N ASP A 125 10.60 -0.68 -2.58
CA ASP A 125 9.21 -1.12 -2.61
C ASP A 125 8.45 -0.39 -3.73
N PHE A 126 8.34 -1.02 -4.90
CA PHE A 126 7.42 -0.56 -5.94
C PHE A 126 6.00 -0.93 -5.54
N THR A 127 5.24 0.09 -5.18
CA THR A 127 3.94 -0.04 -4.54
C THR A 127 2.89 0.82 -5.23
N GLY A 128 1.66 0.74 -4.74
CA GLY A 128 0.57 1.60 -5.19
C GLY A 128 -0.34 2.00 -4.05
N TRP A 129 -0.86 3.22 -4.12
CA TRP A 129 -1.87 3.75 -3.21
C TRP A 129 -3.14 2.90 -3.20
N ALA A 130 -3.53 2.39 -4.38
CA ALA A 130 -4.70 1.55 -4.58
C ALA A 130 -4.38 0.05 -4.67
N CYS A 131 -3.14 -0.36 -4.36
CA CYS A 131 -2.68 -1.73 -4.50
C CYS A 131 -3.07 -2.61 -3.30
N VAL A 132 -4.07 -3.48 -3.51
CA VAL A 132 -4.60 -4.38 -2.46
C VAL A 132 -3.53 -5.34 -1.94
N ASN A 133 -2.75 -5.95 -2.85
CA ASN A 133 -1.72 -6.92 -2.47
C ASN A 133 -0.57 -6.25 -1.70
N CYS A 134 -0.20 -5.01 -2.07
CA CYS A 134 0.81 -4.23 -1.36
C CYS A 134 0.36 -3.95 0.08
N ARG A 135 -0.88 -3.50 0.26
CA ARG A 135 -1.46 -3.29 1.60
C ARG A 135 -1.53 -4.60 2.42
N ARG A 136 -1.80 -5.75 1.78
CA ARG A 136 -1.76 -7.05 2.46
C ARG A 136 -0.38 -7.45 2.94
N MET A 137 0.66 -7.17 2.14
CA MET A 137 2.04 -7.39 2.56
C MET A 137 2.38 -6.51 3.77
N GLU A 138 2.03 -5.23 3.73
CA GLU A 138 2.28 -4.31 4.84
C GLU A 138 1.50 -4.66 6.12
N GLU A 139 0.27 -5.15 5.99
CA GLU A 139 -0.61 -5.42 7.13
C GLU A 139 -0.42 -6.83 7.72
N ASN A 140 0.15 -7.78 6.96
CA ASN A 140 0.27 -9.18 7.41
C ASN A 140 1.71 -9.74 7.42
N VAL A 141 2.62 -9.18 6.61
CA VAL A 141 4.00 -9.69 6.46
C VAL A 141 5.00 -8.74 7.09
N TRP A 142 4.94 -7.45 6.77
CA TRP A 142 5.89 -6.47 7.33
C TRP A 142 5.70 -6.21 8.82
N ILE A 143 4.56 -6.63 9.38
CA ILE A 143 4.30 -6.56 10.84
C ILE A 143 4.98 -7.69 11.62
N ASP A 144 5.47 -8.72 10.94
CA ASP A 144 6.22 -9.80 11.57
C ASP A 144 7.52 -9.24 12.15
N ASP A 145 7.88 -9.65 13.36
CA ASP A 145 8.98 -9.04 14.11
C ASP A 145 10.32 -9.20 13.37
N ASP A 146 10.60 -10.37 12.79
CA ASP A 146 11.83 -10.62 12.03
C ASP A 146 11.91 -9.72 10.78
N VAL A 147 10.80 -9.60 10.04
CA VAL A 147 10.73 -8.76 8.84
C VAL A 147 10.86 -7.28 9.21
N TYR A 148 10.13 -6.84 10.23
CA TYR A 148 10.13 -5.46 10.68
C TYR A 148 11.51 -5.02 11.17
N GLU A 149 12.16 -5.84 12.00
CA GLU A 149 13.50 -5.53 12.51
C GLU A 149 14.52 -5.41 11.37
N LEU A 150 14.49 -6.32 10.41
CA LEU A 150 15.35 -6.24 9.22
C LEU A 150 15.11 -4.93 8.46
N LEU A 151 13.86 -4.65 8.05
CA LEU A 151 13.52 -3.44 7.28
C LEU A 151 13.86 -2.14 8.03
N SER A 152 13.65 -2.10 9.35
CA SER A 152 13.91 -0.91 10.16
C SER A 152 15.39 -0.65 10.40
N ASN A 153 16.19 -1.70 10.57
CA ASN A 153 17.55 -1.57 11.07
C ASN A 153 18.61 -1.73 9.97
N GLU A 154 18.37 -2.59 8.99
CA GLU A 154 19.40 -3.03 8.04
C GLU A 154 19.29 -2.35 6.67
N TYR A 155 18.20 -1.63 6.38
CA TYR A 155 17.96 -1.02 5.07
C TYR A 155 17.68 0.48 5.14
N GLU A 156 17.98 1.17 4.04
CA GLU A 156 17.29 2.41 3.69
C GLU A 156 16.04 2.08 2.86
N VAL A 157 14.86 2.29 3.44
CA VAL A 157 13.58 1.93 2.80
C VAL A 157 13.12 3.04 1.87
N VAL A 158 12.78 2.68 0.64
CA VAL A 158 12.12 3.58 -0.31
C VAL A 158 10.85 2.97 -0.89
N SER A 159 9.72 3.64 -0.70
CA SER A 159 8.44 3.22 -1.27
C SER A 159 8.08 4.10 -2.48
N LEU A 160 8.10 3.50 -3.66
CA LEU A 160 7.87 4.15 -4.95
C LEU A 160 6.45 3.86 -5.44
N TYR A 161 5.58 4.87 -5.35
CA TYR A 161 4.16 4.75 -5.67
C TYR A 161 3.93 4.94 -7.18
N VAL A 162 3.75 3.84 -7.90
CA VAL A 162 3.63 3.82 -9.37
C VAL A 162 2.29 4.36 -9.88
N ASP A 163 1.28 4.41 -9.01
CA ASP A 163 -0.05 4.93 -9.33
C ASP A 163 -0.24 6.39 -8.91
N ASP A 164 0.75 7.05 -8.31
CA ASP A 164 0.65 8.44 -7.84
C ASP A 164 0.41 9.43 -8.98
N LYS A 165 -0.69 10.19 -8.92
CA LYS A 165 -1.10 11.12 -9.99
C LYS A 165 -0.78 12.58 -9.71
N ARG A 166 0.07 12.86 -8.72
CA ARG A 166 0.66 14.20 -8.56
C ARG A 166 1.62 14.45 -9.72
N GLU A 167 1.55 15.64 -10.28
CA GLU A 167 2.38 16.00 -11.42
C GLU A 167 3.83 16.24 -11.00
N LEU A 168 4.76 15.85 -11.85
CA LEU A 168 6.16 16.25 -11.72
C LEU A 168 6.32 17.74 -12.04
N PRO A 169 7.35 18.41 -11.51
CA PRO A 169 7.78 19.71 -12.01
C PRO A 169 7.98 19.67 -13.53
N GLU A 170 7.64 20.74 -14.25
CA GLU A 170 7.74 20.75 -15.72
C GLU A 170 9.14 20.41 -16.24
N ALA A 171 10.18 20.78 -15.50
CA ALA A 171 11.57 20.48 -15.81
C ALA A 171 11.91 18.97 -15.77
N ASP A 172 11.16 18.19 -14.99
CA ASP A 172 11.36 16.76 -14.79
C ASP A 172 10.40 15.91 -15.64
N ARG A 173 9.51 16.56 -16.40
CA ARG A 173 8.59 15.88 -17.33
C ARG A 173 9.32 15.52 -18.61
N GLY A 174 8.94 14.40 -19.19
CA GLY A 174 9.54 13.94 -20.44
C GLY A 174 8.75 12.82 -21.08
N ALA A 175 9.44 12.00 -21.86
CA ALA A 175 8.87 10.78 -22.39
C ALA A 175 9.96 9.73 -22.52
N VAL A 176 9.59 8.47 -22.31
CA VAL A 176 10.49 7.33 -22.44
C VAL A 176 9.93 6.38 -23.49
N GLU A 177 10.82 5.85 -24.32
CA GLU A 177 10.49 4.82 -25.30
C GLU A 177 10.44 3.46 -24.60
N PHE A 178 9.31 2.77 -24.74
CA PHE A 178 9.13 1.40 -24.29
C PHE A 178 9.09 0.48 -25.51
N GLU A 179 9.84 -0.61 -25.45
CA GLU A 179 9.75 -1.71 -26.42
C GLU A 179 8.82 -2.79 -25.85
N TYR A 180 7.77 -3.13 -26.59
CA TYR A 180 6.83 -4.17 -26.22
C TYR A 180 7.21 -5.51 -26.87
N GLY A 181 6.65 -6.62 -26.37
CA GLY A 181 7.03 -7.97 -26.80
C GLY A 181 6.77 -8.30 -28.28
N ASP A 182 6.11 -7.43 -29.03
CA ASP A 182 5.93 -7.48 -30.48
C ASP A 182 6.99 -6.67 -31.26
N GLY A 183 7.97 -6.09 -30.58
CA GLY A 183 8.97 -5.19 -31.14
C GLY A 183 8.44 -3.77 -31.42
N GLU A 184 7.19 -3.47 -31.03
CA GLU A 184 6.63 -2.14 -31.18
C GLU A 184 7.25 -1.19 -30.13
N LYS A 185 7.82 -0.09 -30.61
CA LYS A 185 8.35 0.98 -29.77
C LYS A 185 7.30 2.06 -29.59
N LYS A 186 6.87 2.30 -28.34
CA LYS A 186 5.95 3.40 -28.02
C LYS A 186 6.60 4.39 -27.08
N LEU A 187 6.50 5.65 -27.44
CA LEU A 187 6.85 6.76 -26.57
C LEU A 187 5.73 6.96 -25.54
N LYS A 188 6.06 6.87 -24.25
CA LYS A 188 5.13 7.12 -23.14
C LYS A 188 5.57 8.36 -22.39
N ALA A 189 4.64 9.31 -22.22
CA ALA A 189 4.90 10.53 -21.48
C ALA A 189 5.05 10.24 -19.97
N ILE A 190 6.02 10.91 -19.35
CA ILE A 190 6.30 10.88 -17.92
C ILE A 190 5.86 12.24 -17.35
N ASN A 191 4.63 12.29 -16.85
CA ASN A 191 4.02 13.53 -16.37
C ASN A 191 3.81 13.54 -14.85
N THR A 192 3.64 12.36 -14.27
CA THR A 192 3.34 12.18 -12.84
C THR A 192 4.43 11.42 -12.12
N ILE A 193 4.47 11.55 -10.80
CA ILE A 193 5.38 10.77 -9.94
C ILE A 193 5.23 9.27 -10.22
N GLY A 194 3.99 8.79 -10.36
CA GLY A 194 3.72 7.40 -10.69
C GLY A 194 4.24 6.99 -12.06
N ASP A 195 4.15 7.87 -13.08
CA ASP A 195 4.73 7.56 -14.39
C ASP A 195 6.26 7.37 -14.32
N ARG A 196 6.95 8.19 -13.52
CA ARG A 196 8.41 8.10 -13.31
C ARG A 196 8.78 6.75 -12.68
N TRP A 197 8.10 6.37 -11.60
CA TRP A 197 8.40 5.12 -10.91
C TRP A 197 7.95 3.88 -11.67
N ALA A 198 6.82 3.93 -12.36
CA ALA A 198 6.41 2.85 -13.26
C ALA A 198 7.41 2.66 -14.41
N ALA A 199 7.97 3.76 -14.94
CA ALA A 199 9.01 3.68 -15.96
C ALA A 199 10.28 3.04 -15.42
N LEU A 200 10.73 3.45 -14.23
CA LEU A 200 11.88 2.83 -13.56
C LEU A 200 11.67 1.33 -13.36
N GLU A 201 10.51 0.93 -12.85
CA GLU A 201 10.16 -0.49 -12.62
C GLU A 201 10.31 -1.31 -13.92
N ILE A 202 9.70 -0.84 -15.01
CA ILE A 202 9.68 -1.54 -16.30
C ILE A 202 11.08 -1.59 -16.92
N LEU A 203 11.81 -0.48 -16.91
CA LEU A 203 13.09 -0.37 -17.61
C LEU A 203 14.23 -1.06 -16.86
N SER A 204 14.19 -1.07 -15.54
CA SER A 204 15.25 -1.65 -14.71
C SER A 204 14.98 -3.12 -14.35
N PHE A 205 13.72 -3.53 -14.23
CA PHE A 205 13.35 -4.86 -13.73
C PHE A 205 12.47 -5.67 -14.67
N GLU A 206 12.16 -5.13 -15.86
CA GLU A 206 11.27 -5.77 -16.85
C GLU A 206 9.92 -6.20 -16.25
N ASN A 207 9.42 -5.42 -15.26
CA ASN A 207 8.23 -5.75 -14.49
C ASN A 207 7.26 -4.56 -14.43
N SER A 208 5.99 -4.85 -14.21
CA SER A 208 4.91 -3.86 -14.12
C SER A 208 3.84 -4.24 -13.11
N THR A 209 4.16 -5.17 -12.20
CA THR A 209 3.22 -5.73 -11.23
C THR A 209 3.61 -5.33 -9.83
N GLN A 210 2.63 -4.84 -9.06
CA GLN A 210 2.85 -4.40 -7.68
C GLN A 210 2.15 -5.35 -6.69
N PRO A 211 2.78 -5.66 -5.55
CA PRO A 211 4.09 -5.16 -5.13
C PRO A 211 5.26 -5.82 -5.88
N LEU A 212 6.34 -5.07 -6.06
CA LEU A 212 7.64 -5.58 -6.47
C LEU A 212 8.71 -5.03 -5.51
N TYR A 213 9.51 -5.93 -4.97
CA TYR A 213 10.55 -5.65 -4.00
C TYR A 213 11.93 -5.94 -4.60
N ALA A 214 12.84 -4.98 -4.52
CA ALA A 214 14.21 -5.14 -4.96
C ALA A 214 15.18 -4.60 -3.90
N VAL A 215 16.38 -5.17 -3.83
CA VAL A 215 17.45 -4.70 -2.93
C VAL A 215 18.65 -4.30 -3.76
N LEU A 216 19.08 -3.06 -3.60
CA LEU A 216 20.20 -2.48 -4.33
C LEU A 216 21.32 -2.06 -3.37
N SER A 217 22.57 -2.13 -3.82
CA SER A 217 23.68 -1.44 -3.16
C SER A 217 23.57 0.09 -3.32
N PRO A 218 24.32 0.90 -2.55
CA PRO A 218 24.36 2.36 -2.69
C PRO A 218 24.88 2.90 -4.04
N ASP A 219 25.34 2.04 -4.95
CA ASP A 219 25.69 2.39 -6.33
C ASP A 219 24.72 1.83 -7.38
N GLY A 220 23.62 1.21 -6.94
CA GLY A 220 22.56 0.71 -7.82
C GLY A 220 22.76 -0.71 -8.33
N THR A 221 23.75 -1.46 -7.83
CA THR A 221 23.92 -2.88 -8.16
C THR A 221 22.81 -3.70 -7.50
N LEU A 222 22.25 -4.67 -8.21
CA LEU A 222 21.20 -5.54 -7.69
C LEU A 222 21.78 -6.65 -6.81
N MET A 223 21.29 -6.80 -5.57
CA MET A 223 21.81 -7.78 -4.61
C MET A 223 21.20 -9.16 -4.80
N THR A 224 19.89 -9.23 -5.07
CA THR A 224 19.15 -10.47 -5.27
C THR A 224 18.08 -10.30 -6.34
N PRO A 225 17.61 -11.38 -6.99
CA PRO A 225 16.44 -11.31 -7.85
C PRO A 225 15.25 -10.65 -7.12
N PRO A 226 14.53 -9.71 -7.77
CA PRO A 226 13.35 -9.09 -7.17
C PRO A 226 12.25 -10.11 -6.87
N VAL A 227 11.47 -9.86 -5.83
CA VAL A 227 10.31 -10.68 -5.46
C VAL A 227 9.02 -9.87 -5.51
N GLY A 228 7.93 -10.52 -5.90
CA GLY A 228 6.61 -9.91 -5.97
C GLY A 228 5.81 -10.09 -4.68
N TYR A 229 4.51 -10.39 -4.82
CA TYR A 229 3.65 -10.72 -3.69
C TYR A 229 4.06 -12.04 -3.01
N THR A 230 4.60 -11.94 -1.79
CA THR A 230 5.13 -13.06 -1.00
C THR A 230 4.44 -13.10 0.38
N PRO A 231 3.23 -13.69 0.49
CA PRO A 231 2.42 -13.61 1.70
C PRO A 231 2.93 -14.44 2.89
N ASP A 232 4.02 -15.19 2.71
CA ASP A 232 4.67 -15.97 3.75
C ASP A 232 5.81 -15.17 4.37
N ALA A 233 5.72 -14.88 5.67
CA ALA A 233 6.66 -13.99 6.35
C ALA A 233 8.05 -14.61 6.52
N GLU A 234 8.13 -15.93 6.73
CA GLU A 234 9.40 -16.65 6.86
C GLU A 234 10.15 -16.61 5.53
N GLN A 235 9.46 -16.93 4.42
CA GLN A 235 10.04 -16.84 3.08
C GLN A 235 10.50 -15.41 2.75
N TYR A 236 9.74 -14.40 3.16
CA TYR A 236 10.10 -13.00 2.91
C TYR A 236 11.33 -12.58 3.75
N ALA A 237 11.40 -12.97 5.01
CA ALA A 237 12.55 -12.73 5.88
C ALA A 237 13.81 -13.44 5.38
N GLU A 238 13.70 -14.66 4.87
CA GLU A 238 14.81 -15.38 4.24
C GLU A 238 15.37 -14.63 3.01
N TRP A 239 14.48 -14.11 2.15
CA TRP A 239 14.90 -13.31 1.00
C TRP A 239 15.62 -12.02 1.43
N LEU A 240 15.12 -11.32 2.45
CA LEU A 240 15.81 -10.17 3.02
C LEU A 240 17.20 -10.55 3.55
N LYS A 241 17.30 -11.62 4.36
CA LYS A 241 18.58 -12.12 4.91
C LYS A 241 19.58 -12.45 3.80
N CYS A 242 19.13 -13.12 2.73
CA CYS A 242 19.94 -13.43 1.56
C CYS A 242 20.47 -12.17 0.87
N SER A 243 19.66 -11.11 0.79
CA SER A 243 20.10 -9.84 0.19
C SER A 243 21.15 -9.10 1.02
N LEU A 244 21.10 -9.22 2.36
CA LEU A 244 22.15 -8.69 3.26
C LEU A 244 23.46 -9.48 3.14
N GLU A 245 23.38 -10.81 3.01
CA GLU A 245 24.56 -11.64 2.75
C GLU A 245 25.23 -11.25 1.43
N ALA A 246 24.43 -11.10 0.35
CA ALA A 246 24.92 -10.64 -0.95
C ALA A 246 25.55 -9.25 -0.87
N TYR A 247 24.96 -8.32 -0.10
CA TYR A 247 25.52 -7.00 0.13
C TYR A 247 26.86 -7.06 0.89
N GLY A 248 26.95 -7.89 1.93
CA GLY A 248 28.18 -8.10 2.69
C GLY A 248 29.31 -8.69 1.84
N ASP A 249 29.00 -9.55 0.87
CA ASP A 249 29.99 -10.06 -0.09
C ASP A 249 30.39 -9.00 -1.10
N TYR A 250 29.42 -8.25 -1.65
CA TYR A 250 29.67 -7.11 -2.52
C TYR A 250 30.59 -6.06 -1.87
N GLN A 251 30.42 -5.76 -0.58
CA GLN A 251 31.29 -4.82 0.14
C GLN A 251 32.74 -5.32 0.26
N LYS A 252 32.98 -6.63 0.31
CA LYS A 252 34.35 -7.20 0.39
C LYS A 252 35.09 -7.13 -0.95
N GLU A 253 34.36 -7.03 -2.06
CA GLU A 253 34.92 -6.99 -3.41
C GLU A 253 35.27 -5.56 -3.88
N LYS A 254 34.84 -4.53 -3.13
CA LYS A 254 35.16 -3.11 -3.36
C LYS A 254 36.44 -2.67 -2.65
#